data_AF-A0A087UBN4-F1
#
_entry.id   AF-A0A087UBN4-F1
#
_cell.length_a   1.000
_cell.length_b   1.000
_cell.length_c   1.000
_cell.angle_alpha   90.00
_cell.angle_beta   90.00
_cell.angle_gamma   90.00
#
_symmetry.space_group_name_H-M   'P 1'
#
loop_
_entity.id
_entity.type
_entity.pdbx_description
1 polymer ?
#
loop_
_entity_poly.entity_id
_entity_poly.type
_entity_poly.pdbx_seq_one_letter_code
_entity_poly.pdbx_strand_id
1 'polypeptide(L)'
;MSDNSRPMAKGTEVVDSWYSEHVFYPYSGQITREIVMKAGHFTQVIWRNSKEMGIGKAVSRRNRVYVVANYYPAGNVLNKFADNVPRKVHTSYESRRYSRRIFTRTVDFQHQVSYHN
;
A
#
# COMPACT_ATOMS: atom_id res chain seq x y z
N MET A 1 26.94 -26.00 9.86
CA MET A 1 25.57 -25.50 9.61
C MET A 1 25.52 -24.02 9.94
N SER A 2 25.57 -23.16 8.92
CA SER A 2 25.01 -21.80 8.94
C SER A 2 24.74 -21.45 7.49
N ASP A 3 23.47 -21.21 7.16
CA ASP A 3 23.09 -20.77 5.83
C ASP A 3 23.75 -19.41 5.55
N ASN A 4 24.69 -19.39 4.60
CA ASN A 4 25.45 -18.21 4.16
C ASN A 4 24.66 -17.38 3.13
N SER A 5 23.33 -17.55 3.06
CA SER A 5 22.48 -16.77 2.18
C SER A 5 22.57 -15.28 2.54
N ARG A 6 22.90 -14.46 1.55
CA ARG A 6 22.88 -13.00 1.71
C ARG A 6 21.48 -12.58 2.18
N PRO A 7 21.37 -11.65 3.15
CA PRO A 7 20.07 -11.20 3.63
C PRO A 7 19.24 -10.69 2.45
N MET A 8 18.10 -11.33 2.25
CA MET A 8 17.27 -11.17 1.06
C MET A 8 15.96 -10.51 1.46
N ALA A 9 15.95 -9.18 1.59
CA ALA A 9 14.70 -8.43 1.62
C ALA A 9 14.05 -8.50 0.24
N LYS A 10 12.81 -8.98 0.18
CA LYS A 10 12.01 -8.99 -1.04
C LYS A 10 11.49 -7.58 -1.31
N GLY A 11 11.30 -7.24 -2.58
CA GLY A 11 10.72 -5.94 -2.95
C GLY A 11 9.34 -5.73 -2.32
N THR A 12 8.54 -6.79 -2.21
CA THR A 12 7.23 -6.76 -1.56
C THR A 12 7.33 -6.36 -0.08
N GLU A 13 8.23 -6.97 0.68
CA GLU A 13 8.41 -6.67 2.12
C GLU A 13 8.77 -5.20 2.36
N VAL A 14 9.58 -4.62 1.48
CA VAL A 14 9.98 -3.21 1.57
C VAL A 14 8.81 -2.29 1.24
N VAL A 15 8.08 -2.56 0.15
CA VAL A 15 6.92 -1.75 -0.25
C VAL A 15 5.79 -1.88 0.78
N ASP A 16 5.56 -3.07 1.32
CA ASP A 16 4.59 -3.32 2.39
C ASP A 16 4.95 -2.53 3.66
N SER A 17 6.23 -2.49 4.04
CA SER A 17 6.70 -1.67 5.15
C SER A 17 6.45 -0.19 4.90
N TRP A 18 6.78 0.34 3.72
CA TRP A 18 6.49 1.73 3.36
C TRP A 18 4.98 2.02 3.36
N TYR A 19 4.18 1.10 2.84
CA TYR A 19 2.73 1.26 2.77
C TYR A 19 2.07 1.18 4.14
N SER A 20 2.63 0.41 5.09
CA SER A 20 2.09 0.25 6.45
C SER A 20 2.00 1.56 7.24
N GLU A 21 2.76 2.59 6.85
CA GLU A 21 2.68 3.93 7.45
C GLU A 21 1.32 4.62 7.20
N HIS A 22 0.47 4.04 6.35
CA HIS A 22 -0.90 4.51 6.11
C HIS A 22 -1.72 4.68 7.39
N VAL A 23 -1.33 4.02 8.49
CA VAL A 23 -1.97 4.12 9.81
C VAL A 23 -1.71 5.46 10.48
N PHE A 24 -0.61 6.13 10.13
CA PHE A 24 -0.23 7.45 10.66
C PHE A 24 -0.72 8.60 9.77
N TYR A 25 -1.23 8.29 8.57
CA TYR A 25 -1.72 9.31 7.65
C TYR A 25 -3.16 9.74 8.01
N PRO A 26 -3.40 11.03 8.33
CA PRO A 26 -4.73 11.54 8.56
C PRO A 26 -5.41 11.74 7.19
N TYR A 27 -6.36 10.88 6.86
CA TYR A 27 -7.17 10.99 5.63
C TYR A 27 -8.13 12.19 5.63
N SER A 28 -8.28 12.84 6.78
CA SER A 28 -9.03 14.08 7.00
C SER A 28 -8.20 15.01 7.87
N GLY A 29 -8.12 16.29 7.50
CA GLY A 29 -7.41 17.31 8.26
C GLY A 29 -6.19 17.87 7.53
N GLN A 30 -5.42 18.69 8.26
CA GLN A 30 -4.25 19.37 7.71
C GLN A 30 -3.05 18.42 7.70
N ILE A 31 -2.35 18.36 6.57
CA ILE A 31 -1.07 17.65 6.46
C ILE A 31 0.05 18.57 6.94
N THR A 32 0.71 18.17 8.02
CA THR A 32 1.86 18.89 8.59
C THR A 32 3.18 18.20 8.22
N ARG A 33 4.30 18.88 8.45
CA ARG A 33 5.63 18.28 8.25
C ARG A 33 5.88 17.07 9.14
N GLU A 34 5.28 17.03 10.33
CA GLU A 34 5.34 15.88 11.23
C GLU A 34 4.65 14.65 10.64
N ILE A 35 3.47 14.83 10.02
CA ILE A 35 2.78 13.74 9.31
C ILE A 35 3.65 13.22 8.15
N VAL A 36 4.29 14.10 7.39
CA VAL A 36 5.19 13.68 6.30
C VAL A 36 6.40 12.89 6.84
N MET A 37 6.91 13.22 8.03
CA MET A 37 7.99 12.43 8.66
C MET A 37 7.54 11.03 9.11
N LYS A 38 6.25 10.85 9.42
CA LYS A 38 5.69 9.58 9.90
C LYS A 38 5.08 8.69 8.80
N ALA A 39 4.56 9.32 7.75
CA ALA A 39 3.79 8.66 6.68
C ALA A 39 4.30 8.97 5.27
N GLY A 40 5.50 9.57 5.16
CA GLY A 40 6.04 10.06 3.90
C GLY A 40 6.35 8.95 2.90
N HIS A 41 6.77 7.77 3.35
CA HIS A 41 7.00 6.67 2.41
C HIS A 41 5.67 6.19 1.83
N PHE A 42 4.66 6.01 2.67
CA PHE A 42 3.31 5.67 2.22
C PHE A 42 2.77 6.67 1.21
N THR A 43 2.79 7.97 1.52
CA THR A 43 2.22 8.99 0.62
C THR A 43 2.98 9.12 -0.69
N GLN A 44 4.29 8.88 -0.70
CA GLN A 44 5.09 8.86 -1.93
C GLN A 44 4.75 7.65 -2.82
N VAL A 45 4.56 6.46 -2.23
CA VAL A 45 4.19 5.24 -2.96
C VAL A 45 2.88 5.42 -3.74
N ILE A 46 1.90 6.12 -3.16
CA ILE A 46 0.58 6.33 -3.77
C ILE A 46 0.41 7.70 -4.45
N TRP A 47 1.49 8.46 -4.60
CA TRP A 47 1.43 9.84 -5.08
C TRP A 47 1.02 9.89 -6.55
N ARG A 48 -0.23 10.32 -6.83
CA ARG A 48 -0.85 10.31 -8.17
C ARG A 48 0.01 10.92 -9.27
N ASN A 49 0.69 12.03 -8.99
CA ASN A 49 1.44 12.77 -10.01
C ASN A 49 2.87 12.24 -10.22
N SER A 50 3.37 11.31 -9.41
CA SER A 50 4.63 10.62 -9.72
C SER A 50 4.38 9.67 -10.90
N LYS A 51 5.17 9.80 -11.97
CA LYS A 51 4.97 9.06 -13.23
C LYS A 51 6.06 8.04 -13.50
N GLU A 52 7.24 8.30 -12.96
CA GLU A 52 8.43 7.49 -13.17
C GLU A 52 9.02 7.14 -11.81
N MET A 53 9.61 5.95 -11.72
CA MET A 53 10.36 5.55 -10.53
C MET A 53 11.55 4.67 -10.89
N GLY A 54 12.63 4.82 -10.12
CA GLY A 54 13.77 3.92 -10.12
C GLY A 54 13.95 3.32 -8.74
N ILE A 55 14.24 2.02 -8.67
CA ILE A 55 14.50 1.32 -7.41
C ILE A 55 15.88 0.64 -7.44
N GLY A 56 16.64 0.81 -6.37
CA GLY A 56 17.96 0.22 -6.19
C GLY A 56 18.05 -0.53 -4.87
N LYS A 57 18.75 -1.67 -4.88
CA LYS A 57 19.05 -2.47 -3.69
C LYS A 57 20.56 -2.67 -3.57
N ALA A 58 21.11 -2.43 -2.39
CA ALA A 58 22.50 -2.72 -2.05
C ALA A 58 22.59 -3.49 -0.73
N VAL A 59 23.59 -4.36 -0.59
CA VAL A 59 23.89 -5.07 0.66
C VAL A 59 25.30 -4.67 1.11
N SER A 60 25.41 -4.13 2.33
CA SER A 60 26.72 -3.76 2.90
C SER A 60 27.54 -4.97 3.33
N ARG A 61 28.83 -4.75 3.57
CA ARG A 61 29.74 -5.74 4.16
C ARG A 61 29.28 -6.28 5.52
N ARG A 62 28.43 -5.54 6.24
CA ARG A 62 27.82 -5.93 7.52
C ARG A 62 26.41 -6.52 7.35
N ASN A 63 26.08 -7.04 6.18
CA ASN A 63 24.78 -7.68 5.91
C ASN A 63 23.56 -6.77 6.13
N ARG A 64 23.73 -5.44 6.09
CA ARG A 64 22.59 -4.50 6.08
C ARG A 64 22.11 -4.30 4.64
N VAL A 65 20.81 -4.46 4.43
CA VAL A 65 20.16 -4.20 3.14
C VAL A 65 19.70 -2.76 3.08
N TYR A 66 20.03 -2.08 1.99
CA TYR A 66 19.58 -0.73 1.67
C TYR A 66 18.71 -0.80 0.44
N VAL A 67 17.50 -0.28 0.52
CA VAL A 67 16.60 -0.15 -0.64
C VAL A 67 16.21 1.31 -0.76
N VAL A 68 16.39 1.85 -1.95
CA VAL A 68 16.09 3.25 -2.28
C VAL A 68 15.15 3.27 -3.47
N ALA A 69 14.07 4.02 -3.35
CA ALA A 69 13.20 4.35 -4.47
C ALA A 69 13.27 5.85 -4.73
N ASN A 70 13.47 6.24 -5.98
CA ASN A 70 13.42 7.62 -6.43
C ASN A 70 12.23 7.81 -7.38
N TYR A 71 11.50 8.90 -7.22
CA TYR A 71 10.23 9.14 -7.93
C TYR A 71 10.29 10.48 -8.67
N TYR A 72 9.72 10.52 -9.88
CA TYR A 72 9.61 11.74 -10.68
C TYR A 72 8.22 11.87 -11.33
N PRO A 73 7.59 13.05 -11.33
CA PRO A 73 7.84 14.20 -10.45
C PRO A 73 7.84 13.82 -8.96
N ALA A 74 8.56 14.58 -8.14
CA ALA A 74 8.67 14.30 -6.70
C ALA A 74 7.31 14.40 -5.99
N GLY A 75 7.07 13.50 -5.05
CA GLY A 75 5.91 13.53 -4.17
C GLY A 75 6.14 14.33 -2.90
N ASN A 76 5.20 14.21 -1.96
CA ASN A 76 5.25 14.82 -0.62
C ASN A 76 5.46 16.35 -0.62
N VAL A 77 5.08 17.01 -1.72
CA VAL A 77 5.08 18.46 -1.81
C VAL A 77 3.95 19.00 -0.94
N LEU A 78 4.29 19.82 0.04
CA LEU A 78 3.29 20.48 0.89
C LEU A 78 2.29 21.25 0.02
N ASN A 79 1.03 21.31 0.45
CA ASN A 79 -0.12 21.88 -0.29
C ASN A 79 -0.56 21.12 -1.56
N LYS A 80 0.04 19.96 -1.89
CA LYS A 80 -0.37 19.13 -3.04
C LYS A 80 -1.00 17.78 -2.65
N PHE A 81 -1.12 17.49 -1.35
CA PHE A 81 -1.61 16.20 -0.86
C PHE A 81 -3.06 15.90 -1.26
N ALA A 82 -3.96 16.88 -1.24
CA ALA A 82 -5.38 16.67 -1.57
C ALA A 82 -5.59 16.15 -3.00
N ASP A 83 -4.75 16.57 -3.95
CA ASP A 83 -4.81 16.14 -5.36
C ASP A 83 -4.10 14.80 -5.59
N ASN A 84 -3.13 14.47 -4.73
CA ASN A 84 -2.18 13.39 -4.98
C ASN A 84 -2.37 12.15 -4.13
N VAL A 85 -2.95 12.28 -2.94
CA VAL A 85 -3.24 11.16 -2.04
C VAL A 85 -4.75 10.88 -2.08
N PRO A 86 -5.17 9.73 -2.63
CA PRO A 86 -6.58 9.35 -2.64
C PRO A 86 -7.16 9.36 -1.22
N ARG A 87 -8.39 9.86 -1.10
CA ARG A 87 -9.15 9.69 0.15
C ARG A 87 -9.34 8.21 0.43
N LYS A 88 -9.26 7.81 1.70
CA LYS A 88 -9.65 6.46 2.09
C LYS A 88 -11.10 6.27 1.63
N VAL A 89 -11.33 5.26 0.82
CA VAL A 89 -12.66 4.92 0.35
C VAL A 89 -13.46 4.43 1.57
N HIS A 90 -14.11 5.35 2.29
CA HIS A 90 -15.15 5.01 3.24
C HIS A 90 -16.39 4.71 2.41
N THR A 91 -16.67 3.44 2.14
CA THR A 91 -17.95 3.12 1.49
C THR A 91 -18.69 2.04 2.25
N SER A 92 -19.79 2.46 2.87
CA SER A 92 -20.92 1.58 3.15
C SER A 92 -21.51 0.96 1.86
N TYR A 93 -21.19 1.53 0.69
CA TYR A 93 -21.66 1.10 -0.63
C TYR A 93 -20.85 -0.08 -1.22
N GLU A 94 -19.51 -0.09 -1.18
CA GLU A 94 -18.72 -1.26 -1.60
C GLU A 94 -18.89 -2.41 -0.61
N SER A 95 -19.04 -2.14 0.69
CA SER A 95 -19.42 -3.17 1.68
C SER A 95 -20.76 -3.82 1.31
N ARG A 96 -21.79 -3.02 0.92
CA ARG A 96 -23.10 -3.55 0.51
C ARG A 96 -23.08 -4.27 -0.83
N ARG A 97 -22.28 -3.84 -1.82
CA ARG A 97 -22.13 -4.55 -3.10
C ARG A 97 -21.32 -5.82 -2.97
N TYR A 98 -20.24 -5.82 -2.17
CA TYR A 98 -19.47 -7.02 -1.86
C TYR A 98 -20.34 -8.04 -1.09
N SER A 99 -21.05 -7.62 -0.04
CA SER A 99 -22.01 -8.49 0.67
C SER A 99 -23.16 -8.96 -0.21
N ARG A 100 -23.73 -8.10 -1.08
CA ARG A 100 -24.75 -8.56 -2.04
C ARG A 100 -24.19 -9.55 -3.05
N ARG A 101 -22.97 -9.35 -3.55
CA ARG A 101 -22.33 -10.24 -4.53
C ARG A 101 -21.92 -11.58 -3.93
N ILE A 102 -21.58 -11.61 -2.63
CA ILE A 102 -21.37 -12.85 -1.86
C ILE A 102 -22.71 -13.50 -1.52
N PHE A 103 -23.72 -12.77 -1.04
CA PHE A 103 -25.03 -13.31 -0.72
C PHE A 103 -25.74 -13.91 -1.95
N THR A 104 -25.73 -13.23 -3.10
CA THR A 104 -26.28 -13.78 -4.34
C THR A 104 -25.49 -15.02 -4.78
N ARG A 105 -24.15 -15.01 -4.69
CA ARG A 105 -23.35 -16.22 -4.97
C ARG A 105 -23.60 -17.35 -3.98
N THR A 106 -23.85 -17.07 -2.70
CA THR A 106 -24.11 -18.08 -1.67
C THR A 106 -25.50 -18.69 -1.83
N VAL A 107 -26.51 -17.90 -2.22
CA VAL A 107 -27.87 -18.40 -2.50
C VAL A 107 -27.87 -19.24 -3.80
N ASP A 108 -27.15 -18.79 -4.84
CA ASP A 108 -26.96 -19.58 -6.07
C ASP A 108 -26.20 -20.88 -5.81
N PHE A 109 -25.23 -20.86 -4.88
CA PHE A 109 -24.48 -22.06 -4.48
C PHE A 109 -25.33 -22.99 -3.59
N GLN A 110 -26.29 -22.48 -2.82
CA GLN A 110 -27.23 -23.34 -2.07
C GLN A 110 -28.38 -23.87 -2.92
N HIS A 111 -28.76 -23.21 -4.02
CA HIS A 111 -29.76 -23.72 -4.95
C HIS A 111 -29.20 -24.71 -5.99
N GLN A 112 -27.87 -24.85 -6.06
CA GLN A 112 -27.18 -25.81 -6.94
C GLN A 112 -26.82 -27.14 -6.24
N VAL A 113 -27.10 -27.32 -4.94
CA VAL A 113 -26.78 -28.55 -4.19
C VAL A 113 -28.04 -29.37 -3.83
N SER A 114 -29.23 -28.96 -4.29
CA SER A 114 -30.47 -29.74 -4.10
C SER A 114 -31.05 -30.29 -5.39
N TYR A 115 -30.21 -30.92 -6.22
CA TYR A 115 -30.64 -31.87 -7.25
C TYR A 115 -29.53 -32.89 -7.50
N HIS A 116 -29.29 -33.80 -6.55
CA HIS A 116 -28.77 -35.17 -6.77
C HIS A 116 -28.74 -35.94 -5.44
N ASN A 117 -29.92 -36.38 -5.00
CA ASN A 117 -30.32 -37.78 -4.74
C ASN A 117 -31.67 -37.78 -4.00
#